data_AF-A0A1U7GEL5-F1
#
_entry.id   AF-A0A1U7GEL5-F1
#
_cell.length_a   1.000
_cell.length_b   1.000
_cell.length_c   1.000
_cell.angle_alpha   90.00
_cell.angle_beta   90.00
_cell.angle_gamma   90.00
#
_symmetry.space_group_name_H-M   'P 1'
#
loop_
_entity.id
_entity.type
_entity.pdbx_description
1 polymer ?
#
loop_
_entity_poly.entity_id
_entity_poly.type
_entity_poly.pdbx_seq_one_letter_code
_entity_poly.pdbx_strand_id
1 'polypeptide(L)'
;MRESEVELFTFRLASHLGMTVGQVEQGVSSSELTRWMGYWRIDARPDIYQAAALISYVIAACHGNKGRFDDFLIHIPVPETADQRQLRFIQGFKACPKSKG
;
A
#
# COMPACT_ATOMS: atom_id res chain seq x y z
N MET A 1 -13.67 7.93 9.69
CA MET A 1 -12.72 7.96 8.57
C MET A 1 -11.53 8.75 9.06
N ARG A 2 -10.31 8.21 8.95
CA ARG A 2 -9.13 8.93 9.43
C ARG A 2 -8.87 10.11 8.49
N GLU A 3 -8.40 11.23 9.03
CA GLU A 3 -8.08 12.44 8.25
C GLU A 3 -7.12 12.11 7.09
N SER A 4 -6.17 11.21 7.34
CA SER A 4 -5.24 10.67 6.35
C SER A 4 -5.91 9.91 5.19
N GLU A 5 -7.08 9.29 5.39
CA GLU A 5 -7.80 8.57 4.33
C GLU A 5 -8.48 9.53 3.36
N VAL A 6 -8.98 10.65 3.89
CA VAL A 6 -9.60 11.71 3.09
C VAL A 6 -8.55 12.42 2.24
N GLU A 7 -7.40 12.77 2.82
CA GLU A 7 -6.29 13.36 2.06
C GLU A 7 -5.84 12.46 0.92
N LEU A 8 -5.59 11.17 1.20
CA LEU A 8 -5.11 10.23 0.19
C LEU A 8 -6.12 10.02 -0.94
N PHE A 9 -7.42 10.06 -0.61
CA PHE A 9 -8.50 10.06 -1.58
C PHE A 9 -8.45 11.30 -2.46
N THR A 10 -8.36 12.50 -1.87
CA THR A 10 -8.30 13.77 -2.61
C THR A 10 -7.09 13.82 -3.54
N PHE A 11 -5.92 13.36 -3.10
CA PHE A 11 -4.72 13.26 -3.96
C PHE A 11 -4.95 12.39 -5.20
N ARG A 12 -5.53 11.22 -5.01
CA ARG A 12 -5.78 10.28 -6.10
C ARG A 12 -6.91 10.77 -7.02
N LEU A 13 -7.94 11.43 -6.48
CA LEU A 13 -8.99 12.06 -7.28
C LEU A 13 -8.43 13.20 -8.12
N ALA A 14 -7.58 14.06 -7.55
CA ALA A 14 -6.88 15.12 -8.27
C ALA A 14 -6.05 14.55 -9.43
N SER A 15 -5.30 13.47 -9.17
CA SER A 15 -4.57 12.75 -10.23
C SER A 15 -5.49 12.16 -11.30
N HIS A 16 -6.66 11.63 -10.93
CA HIS A 16 -7.62 11.06 -11.87
C HIS A 16 -8.23 12.12 -12.80
N LEU A 17 -8.48 13.33 -12.27
CA LEU A 17 -9.08 14.45 -12.99
C LEU A 17 -8.04 15.33 -13.72
N GLY A 18 -6.74 15.08 -13.53
CA GLY A 18 -5.68 15.93 -14.07
C GLY A 18 -5.65 17.33 -13.42
N MET A 19 -6.14 17.43 -12.19
CA MET A 19 -6.22 18.67 -11.41
C MET A 19 -5.21 18.66 -10.26
N THR A 20 -4.93 19.83 -9.71
CA THR A 20 -4.23 19.95 -8.42
C THR A 20 -5.20 19.72 -7.26
N VAL A 21 -4.68 19.37 -6.09
CA VAL A 21 -5.50 19.18 -4.87
C VAL A 21 -6.30 20.44 -4.54
N GLY A 22 -5.68 21.63 -4.60
CA GLY A 22 -6.37 22.90 -4.33
C GLY A 22 -7.50 23.19 -5.33
N GLN A 23 -7.36 22.77 -6.60
CA GLN A 23 -8.44 22.89 -7.58
C GLN A 23 -9.60 21.94 -7.27
N VAL A 24 -9.32 20.73 -6.76
CA VAL A 24 -10.36 19.80 -6.32
C VAL A 24 -11.10 20.36 -5.10
N GLU A 25 -10.39 20.91 -4.12
CA GLU A 25 -11.00 21.47 -2.91
C GLU A 25 -11.87 22.71 -3.19
N GLN A 26 -11.50 23.51 -4.20
CA GLN A 26 -12.24 24.71 -4.58
C GLN A 26 -13.36 24.44 -5.61
N GLY A 27 -13.17 23.44 -6.47
CA GLY A 27 -14.02 23.19 -7.64
C GLY A 27 -15.01 22.04 -7.49
N VAL A 28 -14.77 21.09 -6.59
CA VAL A 28 -15.63 19.91 -6.41
C VAL A 28 -16.57 20.12 -5.24
N SER A 29 -17.87 20.01 -5.49
CA SER A 29 -18.87 20.10 -4.41
C SER A 29 -18.75 18.92 -3.45
N SER A 30 -19.12 19.13 -2.19
CA SER A 30 -19.17 18.04 -1.19
C SER A 30 -20.06 16.86 -1.64
N SER A 31 -21.13 17.14 -2.39
CA SER A 31 -22.03 16.13 -2.94
C SER A 31 -21.34 15.27 -4.00
N GLU A 32 -20.49 15.88 -4.82
CA GLU A 32 -19.76 15.22 -5.90
C GLU A 32 -18.56 14.44 -5.35
N LEU A 33 -17.85 15.01 -4.39
CA LEU A 33 -16.82 14.30 -3.62
C LEU A 33 -17.39 13.03 -2.97
N THR A 34 -18.59 13.11 -2.39
CA THR A 34 -19.28 11.95 -1.79
C THR A 34 -19.61 10.87 -2.82
N ARG A 35 -20.04 11.27 -4.02
CA ARG A 35 -20.28 10.31 -5.12
C ARG A 35 -18.99 9.66 -5.59
N TRP A 36 -17.90 10.41 -5.72
CA TRP A 36 -16.59 9.84 -6.05
C TRP A 36 -16.12 8.85 -4.99
N MET A 37 -16.28 9.17 -3.71
CA MET A 37 -15.96 8.25 -2.61
C MET A 37 -16.81 6.96 -2.69
N GLY A 38 -18.10 7.09 -3.01
CA GLY A 38 -18.99 5.95 -3.21
C GLY A 38 -18.56 5.09 -4.41
N TYR A 39 -18.32 5.71 -5.56
CA TYR A 39 -17.85 5.06 -6.78
C TYR A 39 -16.60 4.23 -6.50
N TRP A 40 -15.62 4.81 -5.81
CA TRP A 40 -14.34 4.16 -5.58
C TRP A 40 -14.36 3.01 -4.57
N ARG A 41 -15.37 3.00 -3.68
CA ARG A 41 -15.62 1.85 -2.79
C ARG A 41 -16.27 0.69 -3.54
N ILE A 42 -17.00 0.98 -4.62
CA ILE A 42 -17.67 -0.03 -5.45
C ILE A 42 -16.72 -0.53 -6.54
N ASP A 43 -16.07 0.39 -7.27
CA ASP A 43 -15.04 0.14 -8.27
C ASP A 43 -13.66 0.02 -7.59
N ALA A 44 -13.59 -0.76 -6.51
CA ALA A 44 -12.33 -1.23 -5.97
C ALA A 44 -11.73 -2.18 -7.01
N ARG A 45 -11.08 -1.61 -8.04
CA ARG A 45 -10.20 -2.38 -8.92
C ARG A 45 -9.31 -3.20 -7.98
N PRO A 46 -9.33 -4.54 -8.08
CA PRO A 46 -8.48 -5.35 -7.23
C PRO A 46 -7.06 -4.82 -7.38
N ASP A 47 -6.39 -4.60 -6.26
CA ASP A 47 -4.98 -4.24 -6.25
C ASP A 47 -4.26 -5.12 -7.27
N ILE A 48 -3.50 -4.53 -8.18
CA ILE A 48 -2.87 -5.25 -9.30
C ILE A 48 -2.06 -6.43 -8.74
N TYR A 49 -1.47 -6.28 -7.56
CA TYR A 49 -0.76 -7.35 -6.87
C TYR A 49 -1.69 -8.43 -6.33
N GLN A 50 -2.85 -8.07 -5.79
CA GLN A 50 -3.87 -9.04 -5.36
C GLN A 50 -4.47 -9.79 -6.55
N ALA A 51 -4.71 -9.10 -7.67
CA ALA A 51 -5.18 -9.70 -8.91
C ALA A 51 -4.13 -10.68 -9.48
N ALA A 52 -2.85 -10.28 -9.51
CA ALA A 52 -1.75 -11.14 -9.93
C ALA A 52 -1.56 -12.35 -9.01
N ALA A 53 -1.70 -12.16 -7.69
CA ALA A 53 -1.67 -13.24 -6.70
C ALA A 53 -2.80 -14.25 -6.97
N LEU A 54 -4.01 -13.78 -7.27
CA LEU A 54 -5.16 -14.63 -7.56
C LEU A 54 -4.96 -15.46 -8.82
N ILE A 55 -4.47 -14.84 -9.90
CA ILE A 55 -4.15 -15.53 -11.14
C ILE A 55 -3.09 -16.62 -10.88
N SER A 56 -2.01 -16.26 -10.16
CA SER A 56 -0.92 -17.18 -9.86
C SER A 56 -1.38 -18.36 -8.99
N TYR A 57 -2.20 -18.08 -7.97
CA TYR A 57 -2.80 -19.10 -7.11
C TYR A 57 -3.68 -20.07 -7.90
N VAL A 58 -4.55 -19.57 -8.76
CA VAL A 58 -5.44 -20.41 -9.59
C VAL A 58 -4.62 -21.29 -10.53
N ILE A 59 -3.61 -20.75 -11.20
CA ILE A 59 -2.73 -21.52 -12.09
C ILE A 59 -2.01 -22.61 -11.31
N ALA A 60 -1.47 -22.29 -10.13
CA ALA A 60 -0.77 -23.24 -9.27
C ALA A 60 -1.71 -24.36 -8.78
N ALA A 61 -2.93 -24.02 -8.37
CA ALA A 61 -3.95 -24.97 -7.95
C ALA A 61 -4.34 -25.93 -9.09
N CYS A 62 -4.50 -25.42 -10.31
CA CYS A 62 -4.75 -26.24 -11.50
C CYS A 62 -3.61 -27.23 -11.81
N HIS A 63 -2.37 -26.92 -11.42
CA HIS A 63 -1.21 -27.80 -11.57
C HIS A 63 -0.92 -28.65 -10.32
N GLY A 64 -1.87 -28.73 -9.38
CA GLY A 64 -1.78 -29.62 -8.21
C GLY A 64 -1.04 -29.04 -7.00
N ASN A 65 -0.71 -27.74 -7.00
CA ASN A 65 -0.16 -27.07 -5.83
C ASN A 65 -1.25 -26.87 -4.75
N LYS A 66 -0.90 -27.11 -3.49
CA LYS A 66 -1.79 -26.95 -2.32
C LYS A 66 -1.41 -25.74 -1.43
N GLY A 67 -0.58 -24.83 -1.94
CA GLY A 67 -0.20 -23.58 -1.28
C GLY A 67 -1.42 -22.72 -0.97
N ARG A 68 -1.28 -21.80 0.00
CA ARG A 68 -2.36 -20.90 0.40
C ARG A 68 -2.32 -19.67 -0.49
N PHE A 69 -3.47 -19.02 -0.71
CA PHE A 69 -3.52 -17.78 -1.49
C PHE A 69 -2.54 -16.70 -0.98
N ASP A 70 -2.36 -16.60 0.34
CA ASP A 70 -1.47 -15.63 0.96
C ASP A 70 0.00 -15.80 0.53
N ASP A 71 0.42 -17.02 0.16
CA ASP A 71 1.78 -17.29 -0.31
C ASP A 71 2.08 -16.61 -1.67
N PHE A 72 1.03 -16.18 -2.39
CA PHE A 72 1.13 -15.52 -3.70
C PHE A 72 1.02 -13.99 -3.59
N LEU A 73 0.73 -13.45 -2.41
CA LEU A 73 0.69 -12.00 -2.20
C LEU A 73 2.10 -11.43 -2.15
N ILE A 74 2.34 -10.33 -2.88
CA ILE A 74 3.60 -9.61 -2.78
C ILE A 74 3.67 -8.92 -1.42
N HIS A 75 4.50 -9.43 -0.53
CA HIS A 75 4.86 -8.73 0.70
C HIS A 75 5.79 -7.56 0.36
N ILE A 76 5.22 -6.37 0.23
CA ILE A 76 6.01 -5.13 0.25
C ILE A 76 6.49 -4.94 1.69
N PRO A 77 7.80 -5.01 1.97
CA PRO A 77 8.30 -4.77 3.33
C PRO A 77 7.89 -3.35 3.73
N VAL A 78 7.29 -3.22 4.92
CA VAL A 78 6.98 -1.91 5.48
C VAL A 78 8.29 -1.11 5.51
N PRO A 79 8.33 0.10 4.94
CA PRO A 79 9.54 0.91 4.97
C PRO A 79 9.95 1.10 6.43
N GLU A 80 11.20 0.76 6.74
CA GLU A 80 11.69 0.86 8.11
C GLU A 80 11.49 2.27 8.64
N THR A 81 10.91 2.36 9.83
CA THR A 81 10.87 3.61 10.56
C THR A 81 12.29 4.02 10.96
N ALA A 82 12.52 5.32 11.15
CA ALA A 82 13.82 5.85 11.57
C ALA A 82 14.35 5.14 12.83
N ASP A 83 13.45 4.82 13.77
CA ASP A 83 13.76 4.12 15.01
C ASP A 83 14.28 2.68 14.77
N GLN A 84 13.68 1.96 13.83
CA GLN A 84 14.13 0.60 13.46
C GLN A 84 15.52 0.62 12.82
N ARG A 85 15.80 1.64 11.99
CA ARG A 85 17.12 1.85 11.38
C ARG A 85 18.20 2.14 12.44
N GLN A 86 17.87 2.95 13.46
CA GLN A 86 18.78 3.23 14.58
C GLN A 86 19.03 1.99 15.44
N LEU A 87 18.01 1.18 15.73
CA LEU A 87 18.16 -0.05 16.50
C LEU A 87 19.05 -1.07 15.78
N ARG A 88 18.92 -1.23 14.46
CA ARG A 88 19.84 -2.08 13.67
C ARG A 88 21.29 -1.57 13.72
N PHE A 89 21.48 -0.26 13.66
CA PHE A 89 22.81 0.35 13.75
C PHE A 89 23.48 0.10 15.12
N ILE A 90 22.73 0.24 16.22
CA ILE A 90 23.22 -0.03 17.58
C ILE A 90 23.55 -1.52 17.78
N GLN A 91 22.73 -2.42 17.24
CA GLN A 91 22.97 -3.86 17.35
C GLN A 91 24.19 -4.31 16.52
N GLY A 92 24.44 -3.68 15.36
CA GLY A 92 25.65 -3.90 14.57
C GLY A 92 26.94 -3.53 15.30
N PHE A 93 26.92 -2.51 16.16
CA PHE A 93 28.08 -2.13 16.99
C PHE A 93 28.36 -3.11 18.13
N LYS A 94 27.32 -3.72 18.73
CA LYS A 94 27.48 -4.72 19.80
C LYS A 94 28.09 -6.04 19.31
N ALA A 95 28.06 -6.31 18.00
CA ALA A 95 28.60 -7.52 17.42
C ALA A 95 30.08 -7.42 17.01
N CYS A 96 30.73 -6.26 17.16
CA CYS A 96 32.16 -6.13 16.88
C CYS A 96 32.96 -6.85 17.98
N PRO A 97 33.58 -8.02 17.71
CA PRO A 97 34.33 -8.74 18.73
C PRO A 97 35.55 -7.92 19.13
N LYS A 98 35.73 -7.69 20.44
CA LYS A 98 36.94 -7.06 20.95
C LYS A 98 38.16 -7.88 20.50
N SER A 99 38.95 -7.29 19.62
CA SER A 99 40.28 -7.76 19.24
C SER A 99 41.06 -8.10 20.52
N LYS A 100 41.42 -9.36 20.70
CA LYS A 100 42.33 -9.80 21.77
C LYS A 100 43.74 -9.37 21.34
N GLY A 101 44.28 -8.38 22.04
CA GLY A 101 45.73 -8.15 22.10
C GLY A 101 46.41 -9.13 23.04
#